data_AF-A0AA39J0H9-F1
#
_entry.id   AF-A0AA39J0H9-F1
#
_cell.length_a   1.000
_cell.length_b   1.000
_cell.length_c   1.000
_cell.angle_alpha   90.00
_cell.angle_beta   90.00
_cell.angle_gamma   90.00
#
_symmetry.space_group_name_H-M   'P 1'
#
loop_
_entity.id
_entity.type
_entity.pdbx_description
1 polymer ?
#
loop_
_entity_poly.entity_id
_entity_poly.type
_entity_poly.pdbx_seq_one_letter_code
_entity_poly.pdbx_strand_id
1 'polypeptide(L)'
;MNSALYDLPDDVLIYNIKFLSVPDVLRLRKTCQRFNALTRLPIVWTNAFKLDILAKDYPFDAHDIDIEHRTRQAYRLASRWLADSPLTPKVETIFIGSPAYVIKFVPGHKWLLTLSNGSSSALSIWDITCRQKCSEWPSKSTMFTGMTINTERQSEANVAASLVSIPSLLRRIVLLHLDDNGILHEIQTIDKNLRPVTLTGDIVALSDDISKIVIYNWKTDECAYLDDGSGPNRNHYYEVVFTPLTILVVSISSTNLYIRPSLLHGQTLTPVASHSFSRAYGASVPTPASNNPLSILVRSLSPDNLSTLLKLYTLSSFPPILTSDISYRCGTFKNTGFMLGKSATAVWIHPNEHDGSQTLAAAVYPGPLNPTAEVRVRDVCSNPLNNWGTLDYDEEIGRIVLGSTSGKDITVIQL
;
A
#
# COMPACT_ATOMS: atom_id res chain seq x y z
N MET A 1 45.45 26.89 -12.16
CA MET A 1 44.96 26.42 -10.84
C MET A 1 45.34 24.95 -10.73
N ASN A 2 46.38 24.63 -9.95
CA ASN A 2 46.73 23.24 -9.64
C ASN A 2 45.64 22.69 -8.71
N SER A 3 44.62 22.09 -9.30
CA SER A 3 43.54 21.47 -8.56
C SER A 3 44.11 20.19 -7.96
N ALA A 4 44.50 20.22 -6.68
CA ALA A 4 45.03 19.09 -5.93
C ALA A 4 44.14 17.83 -6.02
N LEU A 5 42.85 17.99 -6.33
CA LEU A 5 41.91 16.88 -6.59
C LEU A 5 42.16 16.17 -7.93
N TYR A 6 42.65 16.86 -8.96
CA TYR A 6 42.86 16.25 -10.28
C TYR A 6 44.10 15.36 -10.31
N ASP A 7 45.03 15.52 -9.38
CA ASP A 7 46.23 14.69 -9.32
C ASP A 7 46.05 13.45 -8.41
N LEU A 8 44.91 13.35 -7.72
CA LEU A 8 44.61 12.19 -6.88
C LEU A 8 44.34 10.94 -7.72
N PRO A 9 44.78 9.75 -7.27
CA PRO A 9 44.35 8.48 -7.83
C PRO A 9 42.83 8.27 -7.83
N ASP A 10 42.30 7.51 -8.79
CA ASP A 10 40.86 7.30 -8.97
C ASP A 10 40.17 6.64 -7.76
N ASP A 11 40.85 5.73 -7.07
CA ASP A 11 40.36 5.06 -5.86
C ASP A 11 40.20 6.05 -4.69
N VAL A 12 41.14 6.98 -4.51
CA VAL A 12 41.06 8.07 -3.53
C VAL A 12 39.89 9.01 -3.89
N LEU A 13 39.71 9.32 -5.18
CA LEU A 13 38.57 10.11 -5.64
C LEU A 13 37.24 9.40 -5.38
N ILE A 14 37.12 8.10 -5.68
CA ILE A 14 35.93 7.30 -5.40
C ILE A 14 35.64 7.27 -3.90
N TYR A 15 36.67 7.13 -3.06
CA TYR A 15 36.54 7.21 -1.61
C TYR A 15 36.02 8.57 -1.15
N ASN A 16 36.51 9.67 -1.72
CA ASN A 16 36.00 11.01 -1.40
C ASN A 16 34.56 11.23 -1.89
N ILE A 17 34.22 10.73 -3.08
CA ILE A 17 32.87 10.82 -3.65
C ILE A 17 31.84 10.10 -2.78
N LYS A 18 32.23 9.03 -2.05
CA LYS A 18 31.34 8.31 -1.13
C LYS A 18 30.68 9.22 -0.08
N PHE A 19 31.29 10.34 0.27
CA PHE A 19 30.76 11.28 1.26
C PHE A 19 29.87 12.38 0.66
N LEU A 20 29.70 12.40 -0.67
CA LEU A 20 28.83 13.35 -1.35
C LEU A 20 27.39 12.84 -1.37
N SER A 21 26.44 13.76 -1.17
CA SER A 21 25.02 13.46 -1.37
C SER A 21 24.72 13.14 -2.83
N VAL A 22 23.61 12.45 -3.11
CA VAL A 22 23.14 12.19 -4.49
C VAL A 22 23.14 13.44 -5.39
N PRO A 23 22.60 14.61 -4.97
CA PRO A 23 22.71 15.85 -5.75
C PRO A 23 24.14 16.31 -6.03
N ASP A 24 25.04 16.16 -5.07
CA ASP A 24 26.43 16.62 -5.19
C ASP A 24 27.24 15.71 -6.11
N VAL A 25 26.99 14.40 -6.12
CA VAL A 25 27.53 13.47 -7.13
C VAL A 25 27.12 13.91 -8.54
N LEU A 26 25.84 14.28 -8.73
CA LEU A 26 25.32 14.76 -10.01
C LEU A 26 25.86 16.14 -10.42
N ARG A 27 26.16 17.02 -9.46
CA ARG A 27 26.84 18.30 -9.71
C ARG A 27 28.30 18.07 -10.10
N LEU A 28 29.02 17.21 -9.37
CA LEU A 28 30.40 16.85 -9.64
C LEU A 28 30.57 16.26 -11.04
N ARG A 29 29.63 15.41 -11.48
CA ARG A 29 29.57 14.86 -12.84
C ARG A 29 29.66 15.91 -13.94
N LYS A 30 29.13 17.12 -13.71
CA LYS A 30 29.09 18.21 -14.71
C LYS A 30 30.36 19.04 -14.78
N THR A 31 31.35 18.77 -13.92
CA THR A 31 32.54 19.64 -13.80
C THR A 31 33.63 19.32 -14.82
N CYS A 32 33.94 18.04 -15.06
CA CYS A 32 34.92 17.62 -16.08
C CYS A 32 34.67 16.19 -16.59
N GLN A 33 35.31 15.80 -17.69
CA GLN A 33 35.15 14.46 -18.29
C GLN A 33 35.56 13.33 -17.34
N ARG A 34 36.65 13.50 -16.57
CA ARG A 34 37.12 12.50 -15.61
C ARG A 34 36.07 12.25 -14.52
N PHE A 35 35.53 13.29 -13.91
CA PHE A 35 34.46 13.14 -12.91
C PHE A 35 33.16 12.64 -13.53
N ASN A 36 32.86 12.96 -14.79
CA ASN A 36 31.73 12.34 -15.48
C ASN A 36 31.90 10.81 -15.62
N ALA A 37 33.10 10.33 -15.93
CA ALA A 37 33.39 8.91 -15.99
C ALA A 37 33.33 8.25 -14.60
N LEU A 38 34.03 8.82 -13.60
CA LEU A 38 34.09 8.27 -12.24
C LEU A 38 32.71 8.19 -11.57
N THR A 39 31.89 9.24 -11.67
CA THR A 39 30.55 9.27 -11.05
C THR A 39 29.53 8.36 -11.76
N ARG A 40 29.90 7.69 -12.86
CA ARG A 40 29.07 6.66 -13.52
C ARG A 40 29.46 5.24 -13.10
N LEU A 41 30.54 5.08 -12.34
CA LEU A 41 30.95 3.77 -11.87
C LEU A 41 29.92 3.19 -10.88
N PRO A 42 29.54 1.89 -11.00
CA PRO A 42 28.57 1.27 -10.11
C PRO A 42 28.90 1.36 -8.62
N ILE A 43 30.19 1.39 -8.27
CA ILE A 43 30.64 1.50 -6.87
C ILE A 43 30.21 2.83 -6.21
N VAL A 44 30.18 3.93 -6.98
CA VAL A 44 29.73 5.24 -6.48
C VAL A 44 28.25 5.18 -6.10
N TRP A 45 27.42 4.62 -6.98
CA TRP A 45 25.98 4.51 -6.75
C TRP A 45 25.63 3.44 -5.72
N THR A 46 26.40 2.37 -5.62
CA THR A 46 26.24 1.39 -4.52
C THR A 46 26.48 2.04 -3.16
N ASN A 47 27.51 2.89 -3.06
CA ASN A 47 27.79 3.63 -1.84
C ASN A 47 26.71 4.67 -1.52
N ALA A 48 26.29 5.46 -2.51
CA ALA A 48 25.21 6.42 -2.36
C ALA A 48 23.90 5.73 -1.97
N PHE A 49 23.55 4.60 -2.59
CA PHE A 49 22.36 3.82 -2.22
C PHE A 49 22.41 3.37 -0.76
N LYS A 50 23.54 2.80 -0.32
CA LYS A 50 23.68 2.34 1.07
C LYS A 50 23.58 3.48 2.08
N LEU A 51 24.25 4.61 1.83
CA LEU A 51 24.37 5.70 2.80
C LEU A 51 23.21 6.69 2.77
N ASP A 52 22.65 6.97 1.60
CA ASP A 52 21.58 7.97 1.45
C ASP A 52 20.19 7.35 1.34
N ILE A 53 20.05 6.10 0.91
CA ILE A 53 18.75 5.46 0.74
C ILE A 53 18.49 4.45 1.85
N LEU A 54 19.33 3.42 1.98
CA LEU A 54 19.13 2.36 2.98
C LEU A 54 19.30 2.87 4.42
N ALA A 55 20.37 3.63 4.70
CA ALA A 55 20.62 4.13 6.06
C ALA A 55 19.59 5.18 6.54
N LYS A 56 18.79 5.73 5.63
CA LYS A 56 17.71 6.68 5.91
C LYS A 56 16.33 6.06 5.68
N ASP A 57 16.28 4.76 5.36
CA ASP A 57 15.07 4.01 5.02
C ASP A 57 14.15 4.75 4.03
N TYR A 58 14.74 5.39 3.01
CA TYR A 58 13.95 6.04 1.96
C TYR A 58 13.24 5.00 1.11
N PRO A 59 11.99 5.25 0.67
CA PRO A 59 11.27 4.32 -0.18
C PRO A 59 11.95 4.17 -1.55
N PHE A 60 12.08 2.93 -2.03
CA PHE A 60 12.69 2.60 -3.32
C PHE A 60 12.05 1.36 -3.94
N ASP A 61 12.04 1.30 -5.27
CA ASP A 61 11.64 0.11 -6.02
C ASP A 61 12.75 -0.95 -5.96
N ALA A 62 12.45 -2.09 -5.32
CA ALA A 62 13.39 -3.20 -5.21
C ALA A 62 13.74 -3.85 -6.56
N HIS A 63 12.95 -3.61 -7.61
CA HIS A 63 13.03 -4.31 -8.90
C HIS A 63 13.84 -3.58 -9.96
N ASP A 64 14.15 -2.30 -9.75
CA ASP A 64 14.88 -1.50 -10.72
C ASP A 64 16.38 -1.86 -10.74
N ILE A 65 16.79 -2.72 -11.67
CA ILE A 65 18.18 -3.22 -11.74
C ILE A 65 19.24 -2.13 -11.91
N ASP A 66 18.87 -0.93 -12.38
CA ASP A 66 19.79 0.20 -12.49
C ASP A 66 19.91 0.93 -11.14
N ILE A 67 20.99 0.65 -10.42
CA ILE A 67 21.24 1.24 -9.11
C ILE A 67 21.36 2.77 -9.15
N GLU A 68 21.84 3.38 -10.24
CA GLU A 68 21.86 4.84 -10.35
C GLU A 68 20.44 5.37 -10.44
N HIS A 69 19.61 4.81 -11.33
CA HIS A 69 18.23 5.23 -11.51
C HIS A 69 17.44 5.08 -10.21
N ARG A 70 17.50 3.89 -9.59
CA ARG A 70 16.85 3.56 -8.31
C ARG A 70 17.25 4.53 -7.20
N THR A 71 18.56 4.78 -7.02
CA THR A 71 19.07 5.70 -6.00
C THR A 71 18.55 7.12 -6.21
N ARG A 72 18.55 7.60 -7.46
CA ARG A 72 18.09 8.95 -7.80
C ARG A 72 16.59 9.09 -7.62
N GLN A 73 15.80 8.07 -7.97
CA GLN A 73 14.36 8.06 -7.81
C GLN A 73 13.99 8.09 -6.32
N ALA A 74 14.56 7.19 -5.52
CA ALA A 74 14.32 7.12 -4.08
C ALA A 74 14.68 8.43 -3.37
N TYR A 75 15.86 8.99 -3.66
CA TYR A 75 16.28 10.28 -3.11
C TYR A 75 15.30 11.41 -3.47
N ARG A 76 14.87 11.48 -4.74
CA ARG A 76 13.92 12.50 -5.20
C ARG A 76 12.56 12.37 -4.52
N LEU A 77 12.05 11.14 -4.41
CA LEU A 77 10.76 10.87 -3.78
C LEU A 77 10.80 11.26 -2.30
N ALA A 78 11.79 10.79 -1.55
CA ALA A 78 11.98 11.16 -0.15
C ALA A 78 12.16 12.67 0.02
N SER A 79 12.94 13.31 -0.83
CA SER A 79 13.13 14.77 -0.80
C SER A 79 11.81 15.53 -0.98
N ARG A 80 10.89 15.05 -1.82
CA ARG A 80 9.57 15.69 -2.01
C ARG A 80 8.66 15.49 -0.82
N TRP A 81 8.65 14.30 -0.25
CA TRP A 81 7.95 14.04 1.01
C TRP A 81 8.45 14.94 2.14
N LEU A 82 9.75 15.22 2.18
CA LEU A 82 10.34 16.03 3.25
C LEU A 82 10.28 17.55 2.99
N ALA A 83 10.34 18.03 1.75
CA ALA A 83 10.39 19.46 1.41
C ALA A 83 9.15 20.25 1.84
N ASP A 84 9.28 21.38 2.54
CA ASP A 84 8.13 22.15 3.07
C ASP A 84 7.20 22.77 1.99
N SER A 85 7.53 22.61 0.71
CA SER A 85 6.68 23.00 -0.42
C SER A 85 5.45 22.10 -0.57
N PRO A 86 4.35 22.60 -1.18
CA PRO A 86 3.21 21.77 -1.56
C PRO A 86 3.62 20.54 -2.37
N LEU A 87 2.97 19.40 -2.12
CA LEU A 87 3.27 18.14 -2.81
C LEU A 87 2.55 18.08 -4.15
N THR A 88 3.02 18.85 -5.13
CA THR A 88 2.40 18.89 -6.46
C THR A 88 2.61 17.58 -7.23
N PRO A 89 1.63 17.04 -7.97
CA PRO A 89 1.85 15.91 -8.86
C PRO A 89 2.93 16.18 -9.92
N LYS A 90 3.82 15.21 -10.18
CA LYS A 90 4.75 15.27 -11.31
C LYS A 90 4.05 15.01 -12.64
N VAL A 91 3.22 13.97 -12.64
CA VAL A 91 2.49 13.48 -13.79
C VAL A 91 1.13 13.02 -13.28
N GLU A 92 0.09 13.40 -14.00
CA GLU A 92 -1.26 12.91 -13.81
C GLU A 92 -1.68 12.17 -15.08
N THR A 93 -2.24 10.98 -14.92
CA THR A 93 -2.74 10.15 -16.01
C THR A 93 -4.16 9.74 -15.70
N ILE A 94 -5.10 10.08 -16.59
CA ILE A 94 -6.51 9.77 -16.43
C ILE A 94 -6.87 8.65 -17.41
N PHE A 95 -7.53 7.62 -16.91
CA PHE A 95 -8.11 6.53 -17.70
C PHE A 95 -9.62 6.65 -17.68
N ILE A 96 -10.25 6.37 -18.82
CA ILE A 96 -11.71 6.34 -18.95
C ILE A 96 -12.16 4.88 -18.89
N GLY A 97 -12.93 4.53 -17.87
CA GLY A 97 -13.41 3.20 -17.54
C GLY A 97 -14.76 3.21 -16.83
N SER A 98 -15.11 2.10 -16.17
CA SER A 98 -16.31 2.03 -15.34
C SER A 98 -15.99 2.55 -13.93
N PRO A 99 -16.98 3.08 -13.18
CA PRO A 99 -16.78 3.43 -11.77
C PRO A 99 -16.18 2.25 -11.00
N ALA A 100 -15.10 2.51 -10.26
CA ALA A 100 -14.37 1.50 -9.52
C ALA A 100 -14.62 1.67 -8.03
N TYR A 101 -14.99 0.58 -7.34
CA TYR A 101 -15.14 0.59 -5.88
C TYR A 101 -13.93 -0.02 -5.17
N VAL A 102 -13.19 -0.91 -5.83
CA VAL A 102 -11.85 -1.34 -5.41
C VAL A 102 -10.88 -0.99 -6.52
N ILE A 103 -9.74 -0.44 -6.13
CA ILE A 103 -8.61 -0.16 -7.00
C ILE A 103 -7.34 -0.62 -6.31
N LYS A 104 -6.46 -1.33 -7.03
CA LYS A 104 -5.24 -1.89 -6.44
C LYS A 104 -4.09 -1.97 -7.45
N PHE A 105 -2.90 -1.54 -7.04
CA PHE A 105 -1.65 -1.78 -7.77
C PHE A 105 -1.22 -3.23 -7.62
N VAL A 106 -0.71 -3.83 -8.70
CA VAL A 106 -0.10 -5.17 -8.64
C VAL A 106 1.39 -5.01 -8.27
N PRO A 107 1.85 -5.53 -7.12
CA PRO A 107 3.21 -5.32 -6.63
C PRO A 107 4.31 -5.69 -7.63
N GLY A 108 5.18 -4.74 -7.97
CA GLY A 108 6.29 -4.96 -8.89
C GLY A 108 5.91 -5.11 -10.37
N HIS A 109 4.66 -4.79 -10.73
CA HIS A 109 4.18 -4.80 -12.11
C HIS A 109 3.68 -3.41 -12.55
N LYS A 110 3.52 -3.24 -13.87
CA LYS A 110 2.92 -2.04 -14.48
C LYS A 110 1.38 -2.06 -14.50
N TRP A 111 0.80 -3.02 -13.79
CA TRP A 111 -0.62 -3.32 -13.84
C TRP A 111 -1.38 -2.66 -12.71
N LEU A 112 -2.58 -2.21 -13.06
CA LEU A 112 -3.57 -1.70 -12.13
C LEU A 112 -4.84 -2.55 -12.27
N LEU A 113 -5.39 -2.99 -11.14
CA LEU A 113 -6.66 -3.72 -11.09
C LEU A 113 -7.77 -2.81 -10.58
N THR A 114 -8.92 -2.89 -11.24
CA THR A 114 -10.13 -2.19 -10.80
C THR A 114 -11.31 -3.14 -10.76
N LEU A 115 -12.09 -3.03 -9.70
CA LEU A 115 -13.34 -3.76 -9.54
C LEU A 115 -14.50 -2.77 -9.69
N SER A 116 -15.30 -2.95 -10.73
CA SER A 116 -16.48 -2.11 -10.96
C SER A 116 -17.70 -2.62 -10.21
N ASN A 117 -18.53 -1.70 -9.74
CA ASN A 117 -19.84 -2.03 -9.18
C ASN A 117 -20.91 -1.90 -10.26
N GLY A 118 -21.96 -2.72 -10.21
CA GLY A 118 -23.10 -2.65 -11.12
C GLY A 118 -23.66 -4.01 -11.50
N SER A 119 -24.67 -4.00 -12.38
CA SER A 119 -25.27 -5.21 -12.96
C SER A 119 -24.26 -6.06 -13.74
N SER A 120 -23.18 -5.44 -14.20
CA SER A 120 -22.02 -6.06 -14.83
C SER A 120 -20.76 -5.71 -14.04
N SER A 121 -20.64 -6.20 -12.81
CA SER A 121 -19.39 -6.05 -12.06
C SER A 121 -18.28 -6.79 -12.78
N ALA A 122 -17.16 -6.11 -12.99
CA ALA A 122 -16.04 -6.62 -13.76
C ALA A 122 -14.72 -6.32 -13.08
N LEU A 123 -13.79 -7.27 -13.18
CA LEU A 123 -12.40 -7.08 -12.81
C LEU A 123 -11.63 -6.65 -14.07
N SER A 124 -11.28 -5.37 -14.15
CA SER A 124 -10.53 -4.82 -15.29
C SER A 124 -9.04 -4.67 -14.95
N ILE A 125 -8.20 -4.96 -15.94
CA ILE A 125 -6.74 -4.83 -15.86
C ILE A 125 -6.30 -3.69 -16.76
N TRP A 126 -5.49 -2.79 -16.22
CA TRP A 126 -5.00 -1.61 -16.91
C TRP A 126 -3.47 -1.61 -16.99
N ASP A 127 -2.93 -1.27 -18.16
CA ASP A 127 -1.52 -0.95 -18.32
C ASP A 127 -1.30 0.52 -17.98
N ILE A 128 -0.57 0.79 -16.89
CA ILE A 128 -0.28 2.16 -16.49
C ILE A 128 0.66 2.84 -17.51
N THR A 129 1.58 2.08 -18.09
CA THR A 129 2.59 2.60 -19.03
C THR A 129 1.98 2.89 -20.40
N CYS A 130 1.14 1.98 -20.92
CA CYS A 130 0.45 2.15 -22.19
C CYS A 130 -0.84 2.97 -22.09
N ARG A 131 -1.28 3.33 -20.87
CA ARG A 131 -2.48 4.13 -20.60
C ARG A 131 -3.76 3.53 -21.16
N GLN A 132 -3.89 2.20 -21.12
CA GLN A 132 -5.01 1.49 -21.73
C GLN A 132 -5.49 0.32 -20.89
N LYS A 133 -6.76 -0.04 -21.06
CA LYS A 133 -7.30 -1.29 -20.53
C LYS A 133 -6.76 -2.45 -21.36
N CYS A 134 -6.15 -3.43 -20.69
CA CYS A 134 -5.59 -4.62 -21.36
C CYS A 134 -6.62 -5.71 -21.51
N SER A 135 -7.30 -6.02 -20.42
CA SER A 135 -8.27 -7.10 -20.39
C SER A 135 -9.34 -6.83 -19.34
N GLU A 136 -10.38 -7.64 -19.42
CA GLU A 136 -11.47 -7.68 -18.46
C GLU A 136 -11.70 -9.15 -18.15
N TRP A 137 -11.58 -9.54 -16.88
CA TRP A 137 -11.84 -10.90 -16.50
C TRP A 137 -13.34 -11.07 -16.25
N PRO A 138 -13.99 -11.92 -17.07
CA PRO A 138 -15.43 -11.94 -17.16
C PRO A 138 -16.03 -12.67 -15.97
N SER A 139 -17.21 -12.21 -15.60
CA SER A 139 -18.07 -12.93 -14.67
C SER A 139 -19.51 -12.73 -15.17
N LYS A 140 -19.89 -13.47 -16.23
CA LYS A 140 -21.29 -13.46 -16.70
C LYS A 140 -22.14 -14.02 -15.56
N SER A 141 -23.13 -13.25 -15.09
CA SER A 141 -24.07 -13.61 -14.01
C SER A 141 -23.51 -13.71 -12.59
N THR A 142 -22.32 -13.15 -12.32
CA THR A 142 -21.77 -13.10 -10.96
C THR A 142 -21.47 -11.67 -10.54
N MET A 143 -21.63 -11.40 -9.24
CA MET A 143 -21.33 -10.11 -8.62
C MET A 143 -20.05 -10.23 -7.80
N PHE A 144 -19.07 -9.35 -8.02
CA PHE A 144 -17.91 -9.30 -7.15
C PHE A 144 -18.26 -8.67 -5.80
N THR A 145 -17.82 -9.29 -4.71
CA THR A 145 -18.00 -8.76 -3.35
C THR A 145 -16.71 -8.38 -2.64
N GLY A 146 -15.55 -8.73 -3.22
CA GLY A 146 -14.26 -8.41 -2.65
C GLY A 146 -13.12 -8.90 -3.53
N MET A 147 -11.95 -8.29 -3.37
CA MET A 147 -10.72 -8.67 -4.04
C MET A 147 -9.54 -8.32 -3.14
N THR A 148 -8.51 -9.15 -3.16
CA THR A 148 -7.21 -8.85 -2.58
C THR A 148 -6.11 -9.29 -3.55
N ILE A 149 -4.94 -8.65 -3.47
CA ILE A 149 -3.78 -8.95 -4.31
C ILE A 149 -2.73 -9.65 -3.45
N ASN A 150 -2.00 -10.59 -4.05
CA ASN A 150 -0.90 -11.25 -3.39
C ASN A 150 0.23 -10.27 -3.09
N THR A 151 0.66 -10.22 -1.84
CA THR A 151 1.83 -9.43 -1.44
C THR A 151 3.14 -10.03 -1.97
N GLU A 152 3.16 -11.32 -2.30
CA GLU A 152 4.31 -12.01 -2.89
C GLU A 152 4.20 -12.06 -4.41
N ARG A 153 5.10 -11.32 -5.08
CA ARG A 153 5.14 -11.22 -6.54
C ARG A 153 5.33 -12.57 -7.25
N GLN A 154 6.12 -13.46 -6.67
CA GLN A 154 6.47 -14.76 -7.27
C GLN A 154 5.40 -15.83 -7.05
N SER A 155 4.31 -15.50 -6.32
CA SER A 155 3.22 -16.44 -6.13
C SER A 155 2.50 -16.69 -7.45
N GLU A 156 2.10 -17.95 -7.64
CA GLU A 156 1.29 -18.39 -8.76
C GLU A 156 -0.08 -17.68 -8.77
N ALA A 157 -0.70 -17.53 -7.59
CA ALA A 157 -1.95 -16.79 -7.44
C ALA A 157 -1.66 -15.32 -7.13
N ASN A 158 -1.90 -14.43 -8.09
CA ASN A 158 -1.69 -12.99 -7.92
C ASN A 158 -2.92 -12.28 -7.34
N VAL A 159 -4.12 -12.80 -7.57
CA VAL A 159 -5.38 -12.17 -7.15
C VAL A 159 -6.30 -13.21 -6.54
N ALA A 160 -6.95 -12.88 -5.43
CA ALA A 160 -8.11 -13.62 -4.94
C ALA A 160 -9.34 -12.73 -5.02
N ALA A 161 -10.39 -13.19 -5.69
CA ALA A 161 -11.64 -12.45 -5.87
C ALA A 161 -12.83 -13.26 -5.35
N SER A 162 -13.73 -12.62 -4.60
CA SER A 162 -14.99 -13.23 -4.16
C SER A 162 -16.10 -12.91 -5.13
N LEU A 163 -16.81 -13.94 -5.57
CA LEU A 163 -17.93 -13.90 -6.51
C LEU A 163 -19.20 -14.43 -5.85
N VAL A 164 -20.30 -13.70 -5.98
CA VAL A 164 -21.65 -14.18 -5.66
C VAL A 164 -22.35 -14.58 -6.95
N SER A 165 -22.84 -15.82 -7.01
CA SER A 165 -23.74 -16.27 -8.08
C SER A 165 -25.15 -15.74 -7.83
N ILE A 166 -25.69 -14.94 -8.75
CA ILE A 166 -27.01 -14.29 -8.56
C ILE A 166 -28.15 -15.31 -8.33
N PRO A 167 -28.23 -16.44 -9.05
CA PRO A 167 -29.33 -17.40 -8.84
C PRO A 167 -29.25 -18.15 -7.50
N SER A 168 -28.05 -18.45 -7.00
CA SER A 168 -27.85 -19.30 -5.82
C SER A 168 -27.47 -18.53 -4.56
N LEU A 169 -27.06 -17.27 -4.71
CA LEU A 169 -26.43 -16.44 -3.68
C LEU A 169 -25.20 -17.09 -3.02
N LEU A 170 -24.67 -18.16 -3.60
CA LEU A 170 -23.46 -18.81 -3.11
C LEU A 170 -22.26 -17.93 -3.45
N ARG A 171 -21.46 -17.63 -2.42
CA ARG A 171 -20.14 -17.03 -2.59
C ARG A 171 -19.12 -18.13 -2.87
N ARG A 172 -18.28 -17.88 -3.86
CA ARG A 172 -17.07 -18.64 -4.15
C ARG A 172 -15.91 -17.69 -4.28
N ILE A 173 -14.72 -18.16 -3.96
CA ILE A 173 -13.49 -17.39 -4.09
C ILE A 173 -12.70 -17.98 -5.24
N VAL A 174 -12.28 -17.13 -6.17
CA VAL A 174 -11.49 -17.54 -7.33
C VAL A 174 -10.09 -16.96 -7.19
N LEU A 175 -9.09 -17.83 -7.30
CA LEU A 175 -7.68 -17.47 -7.37
C LEU A 175 -7.26 -17.33 -8.83
N LEU A 176 -6.63 -16.22 -9.15
CA LEU A 176 -6.27 -15.84 -10.51
C LEU A 176 -4.76 -15.58 -10.61
N HIS A 177 -4.17 -16.06 -11.70
CA HIS A 177 -2.82 -15.71 -12.16
C HIS A 177 -2.92 -14.54 -13.14
N LEU A 178 -2.11 -13.50 -12.96
CA LEU A 178 -1.98 -12.38 -13.91
C LEU A 178 -0.70 -12.56 -14.74
N ASP A 179 -0.85 -12.81 -16.03
CA ASP A 179 0.31 -12.98 -16.91
C ASP A 179 0.97 -11.65 -17.36
N ASP A 180 2.08 -11.77 -18.07
CA ASP A 180 2.84 -10.64 -18.60
C ASP A 180 2.12 -9.86 -19.71
N ASN A 181 0.99 -10.37 -20.22
CA ASN A 181 0.13 -9.67 -21.17
C ASN A 181 -1.04 -8.95 -20.47
N GLY A 182 -1.10 -9.04 -19.13
CA GLY A 182 -2.19 -8.47 -18.35
C GLY A 182 -3.48 -9.26 -18.50
N ILE A 183 -3.42 -10.57 -18.76
CA ILE A 183 -4.56 -11.49 -18.83
C ILE A 183 -4.64 -12.28 -17.53
N LEU A 184 -5.86 -12.37 -16.97
CA LEU A 184 -6.13 -13.18 -15.78
C LEU A 184 -6.56 -14.59 -16.15
N HIS A 185 -5.89 -15.58 -15.58
CA HIS A 185 -6.18 -17.01 -15.72
C HIS A 185 -6.68 -17.56 -14.39
N GLU A 186 -7.77 -18.32 -14.40
CA GLU A 186 -8.25 -19.00 -13.19
C GLU A 186 -7.35 -20.18 -12.84
N ILE A 187 -6.86 -20.22 -11.60
CA ILE A 187 -6.04 -21.30 -11.06
C ILE A 187 -6.92 -22.26 -10.25
N GLN A 188 -7.73 -21.72 -9.35
CA GLN A 188 -8.51 -22.51 -8.41
C GLN A 188 -9.76 -21.76 -7.96
N THR A 189 -10.83 -22.51 -7.71
CA THR A 189 -12.05 -22.03 -7.06
C THR A 189 -12.19 -22.68 -5.68
N ILE A 190 -12.51 -21.88 -4.67
CA ILE A 190 -12.74 -22.27 -3.28
C ILE A 190 -14.22 -22.05 -2.97
N ASP A 191 -14.95 -23.13 -2.73
CA ASP A 191 -16.39 -23.12 -2.42
C ASP A 191 -16.65 -22.84 -0.93
N LYS A 192 -16.23 -21.66 -0.47
CA LYS A 192 -16.47 -21.18 0.89
C LYS A 192 -17.25 -19.87 0.83
N ASN A 193 -18.29 -19.77 1.67
CA ASN A 193 -19.11 -18.56 1.79
C ASN A 193 -18.38 -17.44 2.57
N LEU A 194 -17.16 -17.10 2.16
CA LEU A 194 -16.25 -16.15 2.78
C LEU A 194 -15.75 -15.15 1.72
N ARG A 195 -15.10 -14.07 2.15
CA ARG A 195 -14.42 -13.10 1.30
C ARG A 195 -12.91 -13.11 1.57
N PRO A 196 -12.05 -12.98 0.55
CA PRO A 196 -10.63 -12.84 0.78
C PRO A 196 -10.35 -11.45 1.37
N VAL A 197 -9.51 -11.41 2.40
CA VAL A 197 -9.04 -10.18 3.06
C VAL A 197 -7.60 -9.90 2.62
N THR A 198 -6.72 -10.88 2.78
CA THR A 198 -5.30 -10.78 2.44
C THR A 198 -4.82 -12.06 1.79
N LEU A 199 -3.95 -11.93 0.78
CA LEU A 199 -3.29 -13.04 0.11
C LEU A 199 -1.77 -12.84 0.20
N THR A 200 -1.04 -13.86 0.69
CA THR A 200 0.41 -13.84 0.85
C THR A 200 0.97 -15.21 0.53
N GLY A 201 1.66 -15.32 -0.62
CA GLY A 201 2.17 -16.59 -1.12
C GLY A 201 1.03 -17.58 -1.34
N ASP A 202 1.12 -18.72 -0.67
CA ASP A 202 0.13 -19.81 -0.74
C ASP A 202 -1.00 -19.68 0.31
N ILE A 203 -0.98 -18.63 1.14
CA ILE A 203 -1.93 -18.46 2.25
C ILE A 203 -2.88 -17.30 1.94
N VAL A 204 -4.18 -17.55 2.15
CA VAL A 204 -5.23 -16.54 2.09
C VAL A 204 -5.96 -16.43 3.43
N ALA A 205 -6.12 -15.21 3.91
CA ALA A 205 -7.00 -14.90 5.02
C ALA A 205 -8.41 -14.66 4.47
N LEU A 206 -9.37 -15.43 4.95
CA LEU A 206 -10.78 -15.37 4.56
C LEU A 206 -11.61 -14.88 5.74
N SER A 207 -12.60 -14.02 5.48
CA SER A 207 -13.52 -13.51 6.49
C SER A 207 -14.97 -13.76 6.09
N ASP A 208 -15.86 -13.96 7.04
CA ASP A 208 -17.29 -13.76 6.80
C ASP A 208 -17.71 -12.31 7.09
N ASP A 209 -19.01 -12.02 7.06
CA ASP A 209 -19.55 -10.70 7.37
C ASP A 209 -19.78 -10.48 8.89
N ILE A 210 -19.51 -11.49 9.73
CA ILE A 210 -19.90 -11.52 11.14
C ILE A 210 -18.67 -11.43 12.06
N SER A 211 -17.84 -12.48 12.09
CA SER A 211 -16.74 -12.66 13.05
C SER A 211 -15.77 -13.80 12.71
N LYS A 212 -16.01 -14.59 11.67
CA LYS A 212 -15.16 -15.75 11.38
C LYS A 212 -14.00 -15.35 10.49
N ILE A 213 -12.77 -15.56 10.95
CA ILE A 213 -11.58 -15.55 10.10
C ILE A 213 -11.05 -16.98 9.93
N VAL A 214 -10.72 -17.32 8.69
CA VAL A 214 -10.08 -18.58 8.32
C VAL A 214 -8.76 -18.26 7.63
N ILE A 215 -7.67 -18.81 8.15
CA ILE A 215 -6.39 -18.84 7.46
C ILE A 215 -6.36 -20.11 6.64
N TYR A 216 -6.24 -20.00 5.32
CA TYR A 216 -6.41 -21.10 4.38
C TYR A 216 -5.20 -21.20 3.46
N ASN A 217 -4.57 -22.37 3.39
CA ASN A 217 -3.57 -22.66 2.38
C ASN A 217 -4.26 -23.28 1.17
N TRP A 218 -4.28 -22.54 0.07
CA TRP A 218 -5.07 -22.93 -1.09
C TRP A 218 -4.46 -24.10 -1.89
N LYS A 219 -3.14 -24.33 -1.77
CA LYS A 219 -2.47 -25.47 -2.40
C LYS A 219 -2.69 -26.78 -1.66
N THR A 220 -2.73 -26.74 -0.33
CA THR A 220 -2.84 -27.96 0.49
C THR A 220 -4.24 -28.21 1.02
N ASP A 221 -5.19 -27.28 0.81
CA ASP A 221 -6.55 -27.28 1.38
C ASP A 221 -6.58 -27.27 2.93
N GLU A 222 -5.43 -27.04 3.57
CA GLU A 222 -5.30 -26.93 5.01
C GLU A 222 -5.86 -25.59 5.52
N CYS A 223 -6.44 -25.56 6.72
CA CYS A 223 -7.00 -24.33 7.30
C CYS A 223 -6.83 -24.21 8.82
N ALA A 224 -6.83 -22.98 9.34
CA ALA A 224 -6.97 -22.70 10.77
C ALA A 224 -8.01 -21.61 10.97
N TYR A 225 -8.71 -21.65 12.10
CA TYR A 225 -9.70 -20.65 12.50
C TYR A 225 -9.06 -19.68 13.47
N LEU A 226 -9.32 -18.38 13.33
CA LEU A 226 -8.97 -17.41 14.36
C LEU A 226 -10.23 -17.10 15.15
N ASP A 227 -10.21 -17.41 16.44
CA ASP A 227 -11.26 -17.08 17.39
C ASP A 227 -10.78 -15.91 18.24
N ASP A 228 -11.43 -14.76 18.09
CA ASP A 228 -11.07 -13.56 18.86
C ASP A 228 -11.68 -13.56 20.27
N GLY A 229 -12.43 -14.61 20.64
CA GLY A 229 -13.12 -14.75 21.92
C GLY A 229 -14.19 -13.68 22.16
N SER A 230 -14.41 -12.79 21.18
CA SER A 230 -15.47 -11.81 21.25
C SER A 230 -16.79 -12.53 20.99
N GLY A 231 -17.82 -12.19 21.77
CA GLY A 231 -19.15 -12.78 21.57
C GLY A 231 -19.71 -12.48 20.17
N PRO A 232 -21.00 -12.78 19.90
CA PRO A 232 -21.63 -12.61 18.58
C PRO A 232 -21.75 -11.14 18.09
N ASN A 233 -21.01 -10.21 18.67
CA ASN A 233 -20.89 -8.84 18.20
C ASN A 233 -20.23 -8.83 16.82
N ARG A 234 -20.84 -8.09 15.88
CA ARG A 234 -20.34 -7.96 14.50
C ARG A 234 -19.02 -7.20 14.49
N ASN A 235 -17.91 -7.92 14.54
CA ASN A 235 -16.58 -7.38 14.36
C ASN A 235 -16.22 -7.46 12.87
N HIS A 236 -16.45 -6.38 12.14
CA HIS A 236 -15.95 -6.27 10.78
C HIS A 236 -14.42 -6.19 10.81
N TYR A 237 -13.77 -7.14 10.14
CA TYR A 237 -12.31 -7.12 9.97
C TYR A 237 -11.94 -6.25 8.79
N TYR A 238 -11.01 -5.34 9.04
CA TYR A 238 -10.48 -4.44 8.02
C TYR A 238 -9.26 -5.06 7.34
N GLU A 239 -8.37 -5.65 8.12
CA GLU A 239 -7.09 -6.08 7.61
C GLU A 239 -6.52 -7.25 8.40
N VAL A 240 -5.84 -8.15 7.68
CA VAL A 240 -5.06 -9.25 8.24
C VAL A 240 -3.65 -9.15 7.67
N VAL A 241 -2.64 -9.08 8.53
CA VAL A 241 -1.24 -9.00 8.10
C VAL A 241 -0.49 -10.23 8.57
N PHE A 242 0.12 -10.93 7.61
CA PHE A 242 1.01 -12.04 7.88
C PHE A 242 2.43 -11.53 8.12
N THR A 243 3.02 -11.89 9.25
CA THR A 243 4.46 -11.75 9.50
C THR A 243 5.10 -13.15 9.50
N PRO A 244 6.43 -13.28 9.59
CA PRO A 244 7.07 -14.58 9.67
C PRO A 244 6.60 -15.43 10.87
N LEU A 245 6.26 -14.81 12.00
CA LEU A 245 5.93 -15.51 13.25
C LEU A 245 4.52 -15.26 13.77
N THR A 246 3.86 -14.19 13.33
CA THR A 246 2.58 -13.77 13.87
C THR A 246 1.58 -13.43 12.78
N ILE A 247 0.31 -13.41 13.16
CA ILE A 247 -0.80 -12.92 12.35
C ILE A 247 -1.42 -11.76 13.11
N LEU A 248 -1.40 -10.58 12.52
CA LEU A 248 -2.07 -9.40 13.06
C LEU A 248 -3.45 -9.29 12.43
N VAL A 249 -4.49 -9.21 13.24
CA VAL A 249 -5.87 -8.99 12.79
C VAL A 249 -6.34 -7.64 13.33
N VAL A 250 -6.75 -6.74 12.44
CA VAL A 250 -7.33 -5.45 12.81
C VAL A 250 -8.82 -5.45 12.50
N SER A 251 -9.62 -5.31 13.55
CA SER A 251 -11.09 -5.28 13.50
C SER A 251 -11.63 -3.86 13.70
N ILE A 252 -12.96 -3.73 13.74
CA ILE A 252 -13.64 -2.47 14.04
C ILE A 252 -13.35 -1.95 15.45
N SER A 253 -12.98 -2.80 16.41
CA SER A 253 -12.85 -2.40 17.81
C SER A 253 -11.58 -2.91 18.49
N SER A 254 -10.79 -3.73 17.81
CA SER A 254 -9.61 -4.35 18.40
C SER A 254 -8.53 -4.71 17.39
N THR A 255 -7.30 -4.77 17.87
CA THR A 255 -6.19 -5.47 17.24
C THR A 255 -5.92 -6.74 18.02
N ASN A 256 -5.88 -7.87 17.33
CA ASN A 256 -5.57 -9.17 17.89
C ASN A 256 -4.29 -9.70 17.25
N LEU A 257 -3.40 -10.23 18.08
CA LEU A 257 -2.14 -10.85 17.66
C LEU A 257 -2.20 -12.35 17.91
N TYR A 258 -1.98 -13.14 16.86
CA TYR A 258 -1.94 -14.60 16.91
C TYR A 258 -0.54 -15.10 16.58
N ILE A 259 -0.16 -16.27 17.10
CA ILE A 259 1.02 -16.99 16.61
C ILE A 259 0.65 -17.64 15.28
N ARG A 260 1.54 -17.52 14.29
CA ARG A 260 1.38 -18.22 13.02
C ARG A 260 1.59 -19.72 13.25
N PRO A 261 0.59 -20.58 12.97
CA PRO A 261 0.75 -22.01 13.16
C PRO A 261 1.73 -22.56 12.12
N SER A 262 2.53 -23.56 12.49
CA SER A 262 3.44 -24.24 11.55
C SER A 262 2.68 -25.07 10.51
N LEU A 263 1.50 -25.57 10.86
CA LEU A 263 0.63 -26.36 10.01
C LEU A 263 -0.84 -26.00 10.24
N LEU A 264 -1.68 -26.06 9.20
CA LEU A 264 -3.07 -25.59 9.24
C LEU A 264 -4.05 -26.79 9.38
N HIS A 265 -4.04 -27.47 10.53
CA HIS A 265 -4.80 -28.74 10.72
C HIS A 265 -6.23 -28.55 11.28
N GLY A 266 -6.97 -27.54 10.82
CA GLY A 266 -8.31 -27.19 11.31
C GLY A 266 -8.33 -26.62 12.74
N GLN A 267 -7.17 -26.27 13.29
CA GLN A 267 -7.06 -25.76 14.65
C GLN A 267 -7.72 -24.38 14.79
N THR A 268 -8.39 -24.16 15.91
CA THR A 268 -8.82 -22.81 16.35
C THR A 268 -7.71 -22.17 17.18
N LEU A 269 -7.26 -21.00 16.75
CA LEU A 269 -6.23 -20.20 17.41
C LEU A 269 -6.90 -19.08 18.20
N THR A 270 -6.51 -18.92 19.46
CA THR A 270 -6.87 -17.77 20.30
C THR A 270 -5.79 -16.70 20.21
N PRO A 271 -6.14 -15.40 20.35
CA PRO A 271 -5.15 -14.35 20.34
C PRO A 271 -4.18 -14.53 21.53
N VAL A 272 -2.89 -14.34 21.26
CA VAL A 272 -1.86 -14.28 22.30
C VAL A 272 -1.87 -12.92 23.00
N ALA A 273 -2.30 -11.89 22.29
CA ALA A 273 -2.51 -10.57 22.86
C ALA A 273 -3.62 -9.83 22.10
N SER A 274 -4.40 -9.02 22.83
CA SER A 274 -5.51 -8.24 22.29
C SER A 274 -5.48 -6.82 22.85
N HIS A 275 -5.73 -5.84 21.99
CA HIS A 275 -5.81 -4.44 22.36
C HIS A 275 -7.06 -3.84 21.74
N SER A 276 -7.93 -3.28 22.56
CA SER A 276 -9.15 -2.63 22.09
C SER A 276 -8.93 -1.14 21.87
N PHE A 277 -9.48 -0.61 20.79
CA PHE A 277 -9.52 0.83 20.51
C PHE A 277 -10.96 1.32 20.46
N SER A 278 -11.13 2.64 20.47
CA SER A 278 -12.41 3.27 20.09
C SER A 278 -12.79 2.83 18.68
N ARG A 279 -14.10 2.62 18.43
CA ARG A 279 -14.64 2.20 17.12
C ARG A 279 -13.89 2.80 15.94
N ALA A 280 -13.16 1.96 15.22
CA ALA A 280 -12.51 2.28 13.98
C ALA A 280 -13.52 2.28 12.83
N TYR A 281 -13.27 3.09 11.82
CA TYR A 281 -14.03 3.18 10.57
C TYR A 281 -13.19 2.73 9.38
N GLY A 282 -12.02 2.16 9.65
CA GLY A 282 -11.07 1.60 8.71
C GLY A 282 -9.72 1.45 9.39
N ALA A 283 -8.88 0.58 8.83
CA ALA A 283 -7.48 0.47 9.16
C ALA A 283 -6.64 0.32 7.88
N SER A 284 -5.37 0.72 7.95
CA SER A 284 -4.36 0.41 6.95
C SER A 284 -3.06 0.03 7.64
N VAL A 285 -2.49 -1.09 7.22
CA VAL A 285 -1.26 -1.68 7.76
C VAL A 285 -0.34 -2.00 6.57
N PRO A 286 0.81 -1.32 6.43
CA PRO A 286 1.72 -1.61 5.33
C PRO A 286 2.28 -3.02 5.46
N THR A 287 2.77 -3.57 4.35
CA THR A 287 3.54 -4.80 4.38
C THR A 287 4.74 -4.62 5.32
N PRO A 288 5.03 -5.58 6.22
CA PRO A 288 6.16 -5.49 7.14
C PRO A 288 7.47 -5.21 6.39
N ALA A 289 8.24 -4.22 6.86
CA ALA A 289 9.60 -3.97 6.40
C ALA A 289 10.59 -4.45 7.46
N SER A 290 11.74 -4.98 7.04
CA SER A 290 12.74 -5.58 7.94
C SER A 290 13.25 -4.63 9.04
N ASN A 291 13.32 -3.32 8.75
CA ASN A 291 13.87 -2.30 9.64
C ASN A 291 12.82 -1.39 10.29
N ASN A 292 11.53 -1.54 9.96
CA ASN A 292 10.50 -0.67 10.49
C ASN A 292 9.50 -1.48 11.34
N PRO A 293 9.28 -1.13 12.62
CA PRO A 293 8.18 -1.73 13.36
C PRO A 293 6.86 -1.59 12.61
N LEU A 294 6.05 -2.64 12.66
CA LEU A 294 4.76 -2.64 11.99
C LEU A 294 3.90 -1.49 12.53
N SER A 295 3.38 -0.66 11.64
CA SER A 295 2.56 0.48 12.00
C SER A 295 1.11 0.23 11.59
N ILE A 296 0.15 0.75 12.36
CA ILE A 296 -1.29 0.61 12.09
C ILE A 296 -1.87 2.01 12.03
N LEU A 297 -2.34 2.42 10.86
CA LEU A 297 -3.10 3.65 10.73
C LEU A 297 -4.58 3.33 10.93
N VAL A 298 -5.15 3.85 12.01
CA VAL A 298 -6.56 3.66 12.35
C VAL A 298 -7.31 4.95 12.13
N ARG A 299 -8.42 4.86 11.41
CA ARG A 299 -9.36 5.97 11.29
C ARG A 299 -10.47 5.81 12.31
N SER A 300 -10.69 6.80 13.17
CA SER A 300 -11.76 6.79 14.19
C SER A 300 -12.59 8.07 14.15
N LEU A 301 -13.78 8.07 14.76
CA LEU A 301 -14.49 9.31 15.06
C LEU A 301 -13.92 9.96 16.32
N SER A 302 -13.86 11.28 16.30
CA SER A 302 -13.74 12.07 17.52
C SER A 302 -14.99 11.88 18.40
N PRO A 303 -14.88 11.99 19.74
CA PRO A 303 -16.01 11.86 20.66
C PRO A 303 -17.19 12.82 20.38
N ASP A 304 -16.93 13.96 19.75
CA ASP A 304 -17.95 14.93 19.34
C ASP A 304 -18.70 14.52 18.06
N ASN A 305 -18.24 13.47 17.36
CA ASN A 305 -18.70 13.04 16.04
C ASN A 305 -18.60 14.11 14.95
N LEU A 306 -17.81 15.17 15.16
CA LEU A 306 -17.65 16.27 14.19
C LEU A 306 -16.37 16.13 13.37
N SER A 307 -15.34 15.48 13.92
CA SER A 307 -14.07 15.25 13.24
C SER A 307 -13.73 13.76 13.11
N THR A 308 -12.93 13.48 12.09
CA THR A 308 -12.27 12.18 11.93
C THR A 308 -10.84 12.30 12.46
N LEU A 309 -10.43 11.30 13.22
CA LEU A 309 -9.08 11.16 13.76
C LEU A 309 -8.35 10.06 12.99
N LEU A 310 -7.15 10.38 12.50
CA LEU A 310 -6.19 9.41 11.98
C LEU A 310 -5.13 9.17 13.04
N LYS A 311 -5.18 7.99 13.64
CA LYS A 311 -4.29 7.57 14.72
C LYS A 311 -3.27 6.60 14.18
N LEU A 312 -1.99 6.94 14.29
CA LEU A 312 -0.90 6.04 13.97
C LEU A 312 -0.48 5.31 15.24
N TYR A 313 -0.56 3.98 15.19
CA TYR A 313 -0.01 3.11 16.22
C TYR A 313 1.24 2.41 15.71
N THR A 314 2.22 2.20 16.58
CA THR A 314 3.43 1.41 16.28
C THR A 314 3.43 0.14 17.13
N LEU A 315 3.76 -0.99 16.49
CA LEU A 315 3.80 -2.32 17.09
C LEU A 315 5.24 -2.73 17.43
N SER A 316 5.99 -1.86 18.10
CA SER A 316 7.30 -2.21 18.70
C SER A 316 7.15 -3.08 19.94
N SER A 317 5.98 -3.00 20.60
CA SER A 317 5.54 -3.86 21.69
C SER A 317 4.02 -4.09 21.58
N PHE A 318 3.51 -5.03 22.37
CA PHE A 318 2.06 -5.20 22.54
C PHE A 318 1.66 -4.86 23.99
N PRO A 319 0.66 -4.00 24.24
CA PRO A 319 -0.24 -3.36 23.26
C PRO A 319 0.47 -2.36 22.32
N PRO A 320 -0.10 -2.12 21.12
CA PRO A 320 0.42 -1.12 20.20
C PRO A 320 0.42 0.28 20.84
N ILE A 321 1.46 1.06 20.55
CA ILE A 321 1.67 2.40 21.14
C ILE A 321 1.14 3.44 20.17
N LEU A 322 0.24 4.32 20.61
CA LEU A 322 -0.19 5.49 19.84
C LEU A 322 1.00 6.46 19.71
N THR A 323 1.51 6.66 18.50
CA THR A 323 2.67 7.53 18.24
C THR A 323 2.26 8.89 17.67
N SER A 324 1.12 8.98 16.99
CA SER A 324 0.63 10.24 16.42
C SER A 324 -0.88 10.22 16.24
N ASP A 325 -1.48 11.40 16.28
CA ASP A 325 -2.90 11.62 16.02
C ASP A 325 -3.08 12.88 15.17
N ILE A 326 -3.82 12.77 14.08
CA ILE A 326 -4.20 13.89 13.21
C ILE A 326 -5.72 14.01 13.25
N SER A 327 -6.20 15.16 13.71
CA SER A 327 -7.61 15.52 13.59
C SER A 327 -7.86 16.32 12.32
N TYR A 328 -8.87 15.92 11.55
CA TYR A 328 -9.41 16.74 10.45
C TYR A 328 -10.93 16.69 10.47
N ARG A 329 -11.56 17.79 10.08
CA ARG A 329 -13.03 17.83 9.99
C ARG A 329 -13.49 17.07 8.76
N CYS A 330 -14.48 16.20 8.93
CA CYS A 330 -15.03 15.38 7.86
C CYS A 330 -16.50 15.07 8.14
N GLY A 331 -17.40 15.76 7.43
CA GLY A 331 -18.83 15.70 7.72
C GLY A 331 -19.52 14.36 7.45
N THR A 332 -18.94 13.44 6.66
CA THR A 332 -19.52 12.10 6.42
C THR A 332 -18.47 11.05 6.01
N PHE A 333 -18.69 9.78 6.41
CA PHE A 333 -17.82 8.61 6.13
C PHE A 333 -17.84 8.07 4.69
N LYS A 334 -18.18 8.90 3.71
CA LYS A 334 -18.41 8.40 2.34
C LYS A 334 -17.17 7.81 1.68
N ASN A 335 -15.97 8.27 2.07
CA ASN A 335 -14.73 7.84 1.45
C ASN A 335 -14.04 6.81 2.33
N THR A 336 -13.72 5.64 1.79
CA THR A 336 -12.92 4.62 2.50
C THR A 336 -11.42 4.76 2.19
N GLY A 337 -11.05 5.55 1.19
CA GLY A 337 -9.69 5.66 0.72
C GLY A 337 -8.75 6.36 1.72
N PHE A 338 -7.98 5.56 2.44
CA PHE A 338 -6.70 5.96 3.02
C PHE A 338 -5.74 4.77 3.00
N MET A 339 -4.45 5.04 2.87
CA MET A 339 -3.40 4.03 2.83
C MET A 339 -2.17 4.49 3.61
N LEU A 340 -1.54 3.58 4.34
CA LEU A 340 -0.27 3.75 5.01
C LEU A 340 0.82 3.01 4.23
N GLY A 341 1.90 3.72 3.91
CA GLY A 341 3.13 3.21 3.32
C GLY A 341 4.10 2.63 4.36
N LYS A 342 5.09 1.87 3.88
CA LYS A 342 6.11 1.18 4.69
C LYS A 342 7.06 2.15 5.41
N SER A 343 7.17 3.39 4.95
CA SER A 343 8.07 4.43 5.47
C SER A 343 7.32 5.45 6.32
N ALA A 344 6.14 5.05 6.85
CA ALA A 344 5.24 5.89 7.62
C ALA A 344 4.74 7.14 6.86
N THR A 345 4.63 7.05 5.54
CA THR A 345 3.87 8.01 4.74
C THR A 345 2.43 7.55 4.63
N ALA A 346 1.46 8.46 4.59
CA ALA A 346 0.07 8.09 4.34
C ALA A 346 -0.56 9.02 3.33
N VAL A 347 -1.59 8.52 2.64
CA VAL A 347 -2.40 9.30 1.71
C VAL A 347 -3.88 9.01 1.99
N TRP A 348 -4.72 10.04 1.90
CA TRP A 348 -6.17 9.88 2.09
C TRP A 348 -6.95 10.94 1.32
N ILE A 349 -8.20 10.62 1.00
CA ILE A 349 -9.14 11.58 0.44
C ILE A 349 -9.88 12.26 1.59
N HIS A 350 -9.79 13.58 1.70
CA HIS A 350 -10.59 14.36 2.65
C HIS A 350 -11.58 15.27 1.91
N PRO A 351 -12.85 15.33 2.34
CA PRO A 351 -13.80 16.31 1.83
C PRO A 351 -13.46 17.70 2.38
N ASN A 352 -13.62 18.72 1.55
CA ASN A 352 -13.55 20.13 1.92
C ASN A 352 -14.95 20.60 2.34
N GLU A 353 -15.06 21.15 3.55
CA GLU A 353 -16.35 21.60 4.10
C GLU A 353 -16.92 22.83 3.39
N HIS A 354 -16.06 23.66 2.81
CA HIS A 354 -16.47 24.97 2.31
C HIS A 354 -17.11 24.93 0.93
N ASP A 355 -16.58 24.12 0.02
CA ASP A 355 -17.00 24.06 -1.38
C ASP A 355 -17.54 22.67 -1.79
N GLY A 356 -17.50 21.70 -0.87
CA GLY A 356 -17.89 20.33 -1.15
C GLY A 356 -16.94 19.58 -2.08
N SER A 357 -15.78 20.15 -2.43
CA SER A 357 -14.73 19.45 -3.18
C SER A 357 -14.08 18.37 -2.32
N GLN A 358 -13.30 17.49 -2.94
CA GLN A 358 -12.40 16.59 -2.23
C GLN A 358 -10.97 17.06 -2.44
N THR A 359 -10.09 16.75 -1.50
CA THR A 359 -8.65 16.97 -1.67
C THR A 359 -7.94 15.68 -1.28
N LEU A 360 -6.92 15.33 -2.05
CA LEU A 360 -5.99 14.27 -1.71
C LEU A 360 -4.96 14.88 -0.77
N ALA A 361 -4.95 14.42 0.48
CA ALA A 361 -3.93 14.79 1.44
C ALA A 361 -2.90 13.68 1.57
N ALA A 362 -1.70 14.09 1.96
CA ALA A 362 -0.56 13.25 2.19
C ALA A 362 0.09 13.64 3.51
N ALA A 363 0.53 12.67 4.30
CA ALA A 363 1.25 12.88 5.55
C ALA A 363 2.56 12.11 5.60
N VAL A 364 3.55 12.66 6.29
CA VAL A 364 4.71 11.93 6.76
C VAL A 364 4.70 11.94 8.28
N TYR A 365 4.50 10.76 8.87
CA TYR A 365 4.50 10.56 10.31
C TYR A 365 5.92 10.38 10.85
N PRO A 366 6.14 10.58 12.16
CA PRO A 366 7.38 10.20 12.82
C PRO A 366 7.77 8.77 12.49
N GLY A 367 8.99 8.58 12.02
CA GLY A 367 9.45 7.29 11.54
C GLY A 367 10.75 7.38 10.74
N PRO A 368 11.07 6.35 9.97
CA PRO A 368 12.35 6.29 9.27
C PRO A 368 12.54 7.44 8.27
N LEU A 369 11.49 7.82 7.54
CA LEU A 369 11.54 8.94 6.61
C LEU A 369 11.56 10.31 7.30
N ASN A 370 10.75 10.49 8.36
CA ASN A 370 10.63 11.75 9.10
C ASN A 370 11.14 11.57 10.54
N PRO A 371 12.40 11.95 10.82
CA PRO A 371 13.00 11.77 12.14
C PRO A 371 12.47 12.75 13.19
N THR A 372 11.61 13.71 12.82
CA THR A 372 11.00 14.65 13.77
C THR A 372 9.75 14.06 14.39
N ALA A 373 9.42 14.47 15.61
CA ALA A 373 8.17 14.06 16.29
C ALA A 373 6.91 14.68 15.66
N GLU A 374 7.05 15.72 14.84
CA GLU A 374 5.94 16.40 14.18
C GLU A 374 5.51 15.66 12.91
N VAL A 375 4.19 15.51 12.74
CA VAL A 375 3.59 14.99 11.51
C VAL A 375 3.50 16.11 10.48
N ARG A 376 3.99 15.86 9.26
CA ARG A 376 3.92 16.81 8.14
C ARG A 376 2.72 16.46 7.27
N VAL A 377 1.67 17.28 7.26
CA VAL A 377 0.47 17.09 6.42
C VAL A 377 0.47 18.09 5.27
N ARG A 378 0.14 17.64 4.06
CA ARG A 378 0.07 18.48 2.86
C ARG A 378 -1.06 18.06 1.95
N ASP A 379 -1.64 19.06 1.30
CA ASP A 379 -2.54 18.84 0.18
C ASP A 379 -1.72 18.52 -1.08
N VAL A 380 -2.18 17.53 -1.85
CA VAL A 380 -1.56 17.07 -3.10
C VAL A 380 -2.27 17.68 -4.30
N CYS A 381 -3.57 17.42 -4.41
CA CYS A 381 -4.43 17.97 -5.45
C CYS A 381 -5.89 17.96 -5.02
N SER A 382 -6.70 18.85 -5.62
CA SER A 382 -8.13 18.95 -5.37
C SER A 382 -8.95 18.29 -6.48
N ASN A 383 -10.13 17.81 -6.10
CA ASN A 383 -11.15 17.25 -6.98
C ASN A 383 -12.47 18.00 -6.77
N PRO A 384 -12.77 18.98 -7.62
CA PRO A 384 -14.02 19.75 -7.52
C PRO A 384 -15.27 18.91 -7.79
N LEU A 385 -15.14 17.72 -8.40
CA LEU A 385 -16.28 16.85 -8.72
C LEU A 385 -16.74 16.00 -7.52
N ASN A 386 -15.96 15.94 -6.43
CA ASN A 386 -16.28 15.16 -5.23
C ASN A 386 -16.70 13.72 -5.54
N ASN A 387 -16.00 13.10 -6.48
CA ASN A 387 -16.35 11.78 -7.00
C ASN A 387 -15.32 10.70 -6.68
N TRP A 388 -14.18 11.01 -6.07
CA TRP A 388 -13.25 9.97 -5.61
C TRP A 388 -13.86 9.22 -4.43
N GLY A 389 -13.71 7.90 -4.40
CA GLY A 389 -14.13 7.12 -3.23
C GLY A 389 -13.28 5.91 -2.91
N THR A 390 -12.39 5.49 -3.81
CA THR A 390 -11.41 4.43 -3.56
C THR A 390 -10.02 4.91 -3.97
N LEU A 391 -8.99 4.42 -3.29
CA LEU A 391 -7.60 4.74 -3.62
C LEU A 391 -6.68 3.57 -3.29
N ASP A 392 -5.52 3.55 -3.94
CA ASP A 392 -4.39 2.71 -3.55
C ASP A 392 -3.08 3.51 -3.63
N TYR A 393 -2.06 3.02 -2.93
CA TYR A 393 -0.80 3.73 -2.77
C TYR A 393 0.40 2.79 -2.89
N ASP A 394 1.27 3.06 -3.86
CA ASP A 394 2.57 2.43 -4.00
C ASP A 394 3.66 3.41 -3.55
N GLU A 395 4.09 3.25 -2.30
CA GLU A 395 5.08 4.12 -1.68
C GLU A 395 6.46 4.01 -2.35
N GLU A 396 6.86 2.80 -2.80
CA GLU A 396 8.22 2.54 -3.31
C GLU A 396 8.54 3.38 -4.54
N ILE A 397 7.53 3.67 -5.34
CA ILE A 397 7.62 4.49 -6.55
C ILE A 397 6.87 5.81 -6.43
N GLY A 398 6.21 6.09 -5.31
CA GLY A 398 5.45 7.31 -5.09
C GLY A 398 4.26 7.47 -6.04
N ARG A 399 3.51 6.39 -6.28
CA ARG A 399 2.32 6.41 -7.13
C ARG A 399 1.06 6.29 -6.29
N ILE A 400 0.08 7.12 -6.60
CA ILE A 400 -1.24 7.11 -5.99
C ILE A 400 -2.23 6.87 -7.12
N VAL A 401 -3.23 6.03 -6.88
CA VAL A 401 -4.34 5.86 -7.81
C VAL A 401 -5.65 6.16 -7.12
N LEU A 402 -6.53 6.89 -7.80
CA LEU A 402 -7.84 7.32 -7.32
C LEU A 402 -8.90 6.77 -8.26
N GLY A 403 -9.90 6.09 -7.70
CA GLY A 403 -11.06 5.59 -8.44
C GLY A 403 -12.29 6.46 -8.17
N SER A 404 -12.98 6.84 -9.25
CA SER A 404 -14.26 7.55 -9.17
C SER A 404 -15.43 6.61 -8.84
N THR A 405 -16.31 7.05 -7.96
CA THR A 405 -17.53 6.32 -7.51
C THR A 405 -18.72 6.54 -8.42
N SER A 406 -18.81 7.72 -9.05
CA SER A 406 -19.89 8.11 -9.96
C SER A 406 -19.40 8.36 -11.39
N GLY A 407 -18.11 8.64 -11.54
CA GLY A 407 -17.48 8.94 -12.81
C GLY A 407 -16.82 7.73 -13.45
N LYS A 408 -16.40 7.92 -14.69
CA LYS A 408 -15.66 6.95 -15.48
C LYS A 408 -14.15 7.07 -15.30
N ASP A 409 -13.70 7.95 -14.40
CA ASP A 409 -12.30 8.35 -14.37
C ASP A 409 -11.53 7.58 -13.30
N ILE A 410 -10.37 7.07 -13.70
CA ILE A 410 -9.34 6.56 -12.81
C ILE A 410 -8.15 7.50 -12.97
N THR A 411 -7.68 8.10 -11.88
CA THR A 411 -6.56 9.05 -11.90
C THR A 411 -5.35 8.41 -11.26
N VAL A 412 -4.25 8.26 -12.01
CA VAL A 412 -2.93 7.87 -11.49
C VAL A 412 -2.07 9.12 -11.34
N ILE A 413 -1.63 9.37 -10.12
CA ILE A 413 -0.75 10.47 -9.73
C ILE A 413 0.65 9.91 -9.47
N GLN A 414 1.65 10.50 -10.09
CA GLN A 414 3.05 10.25 -9.80
C GLN A 414 3.60 11.41 -8.99
N LEU A 415 4.03 11.13 -7.76
CA LEU A 415 4.72 12.08 -6.87
C LEU A 415 6.17 12.31 -7.26
#